data_AF-A0A7S2RI61-F1
#
_entry.id   AF-A0A7S2RI61-F1
#
_cell.length_a   1.000
_cell.length_b   1.000
_cell.length_c   1.000
_cell.angle_alpha   90.00
_cell.angle_beta   90.00
_cell.angle_gamma   90.00
#
_symmetry.space_group_name_H-M   'P 1'
#
loop_
_entity.id
_entity.type
_entity.pdbx_description
1 polymer ?
#
loop_
_entity_poly.entity_id
_entity_poly.type
_entity_poly.pdbx_seq_one_letter_code
_entity_poly.pdbx_strand_id
1 'polypeptide(L)'
;MDREVAIEAGIGQDGNVHLHAMHAGARQLKQGGMRKAQKTHSKATPGKHVIGKSSDADGRRSSMPRKRNNQCVCEQVTLQGTASGMCKKLEDQYGQSHWLYGSMYQLPPKNAERYGINMRKRWLKHLGLTENELEEQSVAKPEVRWTHFPQSFFKKDKADEDDSKPRRRRLKYVVERQSTMFEEDIITTGKHSGMAVPVPLNKFAGQPADSIAPITALDRKVVLPYPSAGVIDLSFGTDLFKLSLVSEELERMMNNLQAVRQWEETQIEALHKKSKELFECNAEAITRIAAQVENMKNRIGGEHKTGQNQ
;
A
#
# COMPACT_ATOMS: atom_id res chain seq x y z
N MET A 1 -19.23 -30.45 -18.25
CA MET A 1 -18.15 -30.36 -17.23
C MET A 1 -16.88 -30.66 -17.99
N ASP A 2 -16.33 -29.61 -18.60
CA ASP A 2 -15.19 -29.73 -19.49
C ASP A 2 -13.92 -29.76 -18.65
N ARG A 3 -13.14 -30.83 -18.77
CA ARG A 3 -11.84 -30.96 -18.11
C ARG A 3 -10.78 -30.44 -19.05
N GLU A 4 -10.23 -29.27 -18.73
CA GLU A 4 -9.04 -28.75 -19.39
C GLU A 4 -7.84 -29.66 -19.06
N VAL A 5 -7.19 -30.19 -20.10
CA VAL A 5 -5.93 -30.91 -20.01
C VAL A 5 -4.82 -29.91 -20.33
N ALA A 6 -3.96 -29.64 -19.35
CA ALA A 6 -2.77 -28.84 -19.57
C ALA A 6 -1.72 -29.69 -20.30
N ILE A 7 -1.24 -29.21 -21.45
CA ILE A 7 -0.13 -29.79 -22.20
C ILE A 7 1.01 -28.77 -22.17
N GLU A 8 2.11 -29.10 -21.50
CA GLU A 8 3.35 -28.32 -21.60
C GLU A 8 4.27 -28.96 -22.63
N ALA A 9 4.68 -28.16 -23.62
CA ALA A 9 5.67 -28.55 -24.61
C ALA A 9 7.05 -28.03 -24.19
N GLY A 10 7.97 -28.94 -23.90
CA GLY A 10 9.38 -28.63 -23.70
C GLY A 10 10.20 -28.99 -24.94
N ILE A 11 11.10 -28.10 -25.36
CA ILE A 11 12.05 -28.37 -26.45
C ILE A 11 13.34 -28.91 -25.82
N GLY A 12 13.70 -30.15 -26.17
CA GLY A 12 14.97 -30.77 -25.76
C GLY A 12 16.17 -30.12 -26.45
N GLN A 13 17.37 -30.25 -25.87
CA GLN A 13 18.61 -29.69 -26.42
C GLN A 13 19.05 -30.32 -27.75
N ASP A 14 18.40 -31.39 -28.18
CA ASP A 14 18.56 -32.11 -29.44
C ASP A 14 17.51 -31.71 -30.51
N GLY A 15 16.62 -30.75 -30.20
CA GLY A 15 15.62 -30.23 -31.14
C GLY A 15 14.41 -31.13 -31.36
N ASN A 16 14.30 -32.25 -30.65
CA ASN A 16 13.12 -33.11 -30.69
C ASN A 16 12.06 -32.67 -29.67
N VAL A 17 10.80 -32.66 -30.11
CA VAL A 17 9.64 -32.36 -29.25
C VAL A 17 9.13 -33.67 -28.64
N HIS A 18 9.26 -33.82 -27.33
CA HIS A 18 8.68 -34.93 -26.58
C HIS A 18 7.40 -34.49 -25.86
N LEU A 19 6.28 -35.12 -26.24
CA LEU A 19 4.98 -34.92 -25.62
C LEU A 19 4.80 -35.90 -24.46
N HIS A 20 4.85 -35.39 -23.23
CA HIS A 20 4.50 -36.18 -22.04
C HIS A 20 3.07 -35.89 -21.60
N ALA A 21 2.17 -36.85 -21.82
CA ALA A 21 0.83 -36.82 -21.25
C ALA A 21 0.91 -37.25 -19.77
N MET A 22 0.73 -36.31 -18.83
CA MET A 22 0.61 -36.63 -17.41
C MET A 22 -0.83 -37.03 -17.08
N HIS A 23 -1.07 -38.32 -16.83
CA HIS A 23 -2.32 -38.78 -16.24
C HIS A 23 -2.37 -38.41 -14.74
N ALA A 24 -3.29 -37.53 -14.37
CA ALA A 24 -3.59 -37.23 -12.97
C ALA A 24 -4.22 -38.45 -12.29
N GLY A 25 -3.40 -39.18 -11.52
CA GLY A 25 -3.83 -40.31 -10.70
C GLY A 25 -4.67 -39.86 -9.51
N ALA A 26 -5.88 -40.43 -9.41
CA ALA A 26 -6.78 -40.30 -8.28
C ALA A 26 -6.13 -40.85 -6.99
N ARG A 27 -5.91 -40.00 -5.98
CA ARG A 27 -5.52 -40.43 -4.63
C ARG A 27 -6.75 -40.63 -3.76
N GLN A 28 -6.97 -41.89 -3.38
CA GLN A 28 -7.83 -42.31 -2.27
C GLN A 28 -7.44 -41.56 -0.97
N LEU A 29 -8.39 -40.86 -0.37
CA LEU A 29 -8.26 -40.40 1.01
C LEU A 29 -8.78 -41.49 1.95
N LYS A 30 -7.83 -42.03 2.72
CA LYS A 30 -8.03 -42.98 3.81
C LYS A 30 -8.90 -42.39 4.92
N GLN A 31 -9.81 -43.21 5.41
CA GLN A 31 -10.46 -43.07 6.71
C GLN A 31 -9.43 -43.21 7.85
N GLY A 32 -9.64 -42.44 8.91
CA GLY A 32 -8.90 -42.51 10.17
C GLY A 32 -9.00 -41.15 10.87
N GLY A 33 -9.45 -40.99 12.10
CA GLY A 33 -9.79 -41.92 13.17
C GLY A 33 -10.05 -41.03 14.39
N MET A 34 -11.24 -41.11 14.96
CA MET A 34 -11.63 -40.38 16.16
C MET A 34 -10.74 -40.78 17.33
N ARG A 35 -10.13 -39.79 18.01
CA ARG A 35 -9.64 -39.98 19.39
C ARG A 35 -10.20 -38.89 20.29
N LYS A 36 -11.17 -39.30 21.12
CA LYS A 36 -11.62 -38.62 22.32
C LYS A 36 -10.53 -38.75 23.39
N ALA A 37 -10.11 -37.65 24.01
CA ALA A 37 -9.38 -37.64 25.28
C ALA A 37 -10.21 -36.76 26.24
N GLN A 38 -11.10 -37.36 27.02
CA GLN A 38 -10.89 -37.76 28.42
C GLN A 38 -10.44 -36.62 29.33
N LYS A 39 -11.45 -36.09 30.02
CA LYS A 39 -11.44 -35.11 31.10
C LYS A 39 -11.13 -35.86 32.40
N THR A 40 -9.94 -35.67 32.96
CA THR A 40 -9.60 -36.21 34.29
C THR A 40 -9.81 -35.14 35.35
N HIS A 41 -10.75 -35.42 36.25
CA HIS A 41 -10.96 -34.74 37.52
C HIS A 41 -9.89 -35.18 38.53
N SER A 42 -9.19 -34.22 39.15
CA SER A 42 -8.38 -34.41 40.36
C SER A 42 -8.72 -33.25 41.30
N LYS A 43 -9.61 -33.45 42.27
CA LYS A 43 -9.41 -33.96 43.64
C LYS A 43 -8.82 -32.88 44.58
N ALA A 44 -9.66 -32.51 45.53
CA ALA A 44 -9.48 -31.49 46.55
C ALA A 44 -8.47 -31.89 47.64
N THR A 45 -7.86 -30.88 48.25
CA THR A 45 -7.24 -30.94 49.58
C THR A 45 -7.75 -29.76 50.43
N PRO A 46 -8.19 -29.98 51.68
CA PRO A 46 -8.57 -28.92 52.60
C PRO A 46 -7.36 -28.49 53.44
N GLY A 47 -7.11 -27.18 53.50
CA GLY A 47 -6.07 -26.59 54.35
C GLY A 47 -6.50 -25.21 54.82
N LYS A 48 -7.16 -25.16 55.97
CA LYS A 48 -7.43 -23.94 56.73
C LYS A 48 -6.10 -23.36 57.22
N HIS A 49 -5.81 -22.12 56.85
CA HIS A 49 -5.10 -21.19 57.74
C HIS A 49 -5.75 -19.82 57.67
N VAL A 50 -6.28 -19.41 58.82
CA VAL A 50 -6.81 -18.08 59.12
C VAL A 50 -5.60 -17.21 59.47
N ILE A 51 -5.26 -16.23 58.63
CA ILE A 51 -4.39 -15.10 59.00
C ILE A 51 -4.89 -13.83 58.29
N GLY A 52 -5.30 -12.85 59.09
CA GLY A 52 -5.16 -11.41 58.83
C GLY A 52 -5.91 -10.81 57.65
N LYS A 53 -7.12 -10.27 57.90
CA LYS A 53 -7.69 -9.20 57.08
C LYS A 53 -6.97 -7.88 57.44
N SER A 54 -5.89 -7.54 56.73
CA SER A 54 -5.46 -6.14 56.66
C SER A 54 -6.25 -5.48 55.52
N SER A 55 -7.05 -4.50 55.90
CA SER A 55 -7.71 -3.55 55.03
C SER A 55 -6.66 -2.66 54.37
N ASP A 56 -5.97 -3.19 53.36
CA ASP A 56 -5.15 -2.37 52.48
C ASP A 56 -6.10 -1.64 51.53
N ALA A 57 -6.41 -0.41 51.93
CA ALA A 57 -7.06 0.59 51.12
C ALA A 57 -6.42 0.57 49.73
N ASP A 58 -7.27 0.21 48.78
CA ASP A 58 -7.01 -0.07 47.38
C ASP A 58 -6.24 1.12 46.76
N GLY A 59 -4.92 1.05 46.91
CA GLY A 59 -3.93 1.95 46.35
C GLY A 59 -3.87 1.74 44.85
N ARG A 60 -5.00 1.96 44.17
CA ARG A 60 -5.07 2.30 42.76
C ARG A 60 -4.39 3.65 42.63
N ARG A 61 -3.06 3.65 42.76
CA ARG A 61 -2.23 4.62 42.07
C ARG A 61 -2.67 4.49 40.64
N SER A 62 -3.56 5.40 40.24
CA SER A 62 -3.78 5.79 38.86
C SER A 62 -2.38 6.01 38.33
N SER A 63 -1.79 4.96 37.75
CA SER A 63 -0.56 5.06 37.01
C SER A 63 -0.98 5.89 35.83
N MET A 64 -0.98 7.21 36.01
CA MET A 64 -1.16 8.15 34.93
C MET A 64 -0.21 7.62 33.86
N PRO A 65 -0.74 7.17 32.72
CA PRO A 65 0.07 6.50 31.72
C PRO A 65 1.22 7.44 31.45
N ARG A 66 2.44 7.04 31.86
CA ARG A 66 3.65 7.83 31.61
C ARG A 66 3.54 8.21 30.15
N LYS A 67 3.54 9.51 29.89
CA LYS A 67 3.41 10.10 28.56
C LYS A 67 4.60 9.58 27.76
N ARG A 68 4.48 8.37 27.22
CA ARG A 68 5.51 7.78 26.38
C ARG A 68 5.56 8.73 25.20
N ASN A 69 6.73 9.27 24.95
CA ASN A 69 6.99 9.96 23.69
C ASN A 69 6.93 8.89 22.61
N ASN A 70 5.71 8.50 22.22
CA ASN A 70 5.46 7.57 21.13
C ASN A 70 5.80 8.32 19.85
N GLN A 71 7.09 8.32 19.52
CA GLN A 71 7.61 8.85 18.28
C GLN A 71 7.45 7.80 17.20
N CYS A 72 7.08 8.25 16.00
CA CYS A 72 7.07 7.38 14.84
C CYS A 72 8.49 6.89 14.54
N VAL A 73 8.66 5.72 13.96
CA VAL A 73 9.98 5.21 13.57
C VAL A 73 10.71 6.16 12.60
N CYS A 74 9.98 6.86 11.73
CA CYS A 74 10.54 7.88 10.84
C CYS A 74 10.93 9.19 11.55
N GLU A 75 10.47 9.39 12.80
CA GLU A 75 10.88 10.49 13.67
C GLU A 75 12.16 10.14 14.45
N GLN A 76 12.35 8.85 14.74
CA GLN A 76 13.48 8.34 15.51
C GLN A 76 14.72 8.18 14.62
N VAL A 77 14.53 7.63 13.42
CA VAL A 77 15.63 7.45 12.46
C VAL A 77 15.86 8.72 11.69
N THR A 78 17.07 9.28 11.76
CA THR A 78 17.49 10.41 10.93
C THR A 78 17.65 9.92 9.49
N LEU A 79 16.53 9.79 8.80
CA LEU A 79 16.51 9.43 7.39
C LEU A 79 17.12 10.57 6.57
N GLN A 80 18.21 10.29 5.86
CA GLN A 80 18.85 11.25 4.97
C GLN A 80 17.84 11.72 3.91
N GLY A 81 17.53 13.03 3.90
CA GLY A 81 16.74 13.65 2.83
C GLY A 81 15.22 13.61 2.97
N THR A 82 14.64 12.98 4.00
CA THR A 82 13.19 13.10 4.28
C THR A 82 12.93 14.00 5.48
N ALA A 83 11.90 14.85 5.37
CA ALA A 83 11.44 15.70 6.45
C ALA A 83 10.88 14.84 7.60
N SER A 84 11.74 14.51 8.56
CA SER A 84 11.37 13.81 9.79
C SER A 84 10.24 14.57 10.52
N GLY A 85 9.27 13.82 11.06
CA GLY A 85 8.14 14.39 11.81
C GLY A 85 6.97 14.94 11.01
N MET A 86 7.00 14.91 9.67
CA MET A 86 5.84 15.31 8.86
C MET A 86 4.59 14.46 9.12
N CYS A 87 4.77 13.19 9.49
CA CYS A 87 3.66 12.31 9.86
C CYS A 87 2.84 12.85 11.05
N LYS A 88 3.49 13.48 12.04
CA LYS A 88 2.84 14.09 13.20
C LYS A 88 2.15 15.40 12.82
N LYS A 89 2.82 16.25 12.05
CA LYS A 89 2.20 17.50 11.55
C LYS A 89 0.93 17.22 10.76
N LEU A 90 0.96 16.22 9.86
CA LEU A 90 -0.24 15.80 9.14
C LEU A 90 -1.33 15.29 10.08
N GLU A 91 -0.98 14.46 11.08
CA GLU A 91 -1.95 13.99 12.05
C GLU A 91 -2.62 15.14 12.82
N ASP A 92 -1.84 16.15 13.21
CA ASP A 92 -2.36 17.35 13.87
C ASP A 92 -3.28 18.16 12.95
N GLN A 93 -3.00 18.23 11.64
CA GLN A 93 -3.89 18.85 10.65
C GLN A 93 -5.23 18.11 10.49
N TYR A 94 -5.26 16.78 10.59
CA TYR A 94 -6.51 16.02 10.62
C TYR A 94 -7.33 16.28 11.90
N GLY A 95 -6.66 16.70 12.97
CA GLY A 95 -7.28 17.06 14.24
C GLY A 95 -7.60 15.88 15.16
N GLN A 96 -7.78 16.17 16.45
CA GLN A 96 -8.05 15.17 17.49
C GLN A 96 -9.40 14.45 17.31
N SER A 97 -10.33 15.07 16.59
CA SER A 97 -11.63 14.47 16.24
C SER A 97 -11.52 13.36 15.20
N HIS A 98 -10.38 13.24 14.51
CA HIS A 98 -10.18 12.19 13.52
C HIS A 98 -10.19 10.80 14.17
N TRP A 99 -10.96 9.88 13.60
CA TRP A 99 -11.15 8.53 14.14
C TRP A 99 -9.88 7.65 14.08
N LEU A 100 -8.77 8.13 13.53
CA LEU A 100 -7.45 7.49 13.59
C LEU A 100 -6.42 8.29 14.42
N TYR A 101 -6.78 9.47 14.97
CA TYR A 101 -5.86 10.31 15.71
C TYR A 101 -5.19 9.57 16.88
N GLY A 102 -3.87 9.71 17.00
CA GLY A 102 -3.03 9.05 18.00
C GLY A 102 -2.78 7.57 17.72
N SER A 103 -3.26 7.01 16.60
CA SER A 103 -3.06 5.60 16.30
C SER A 103 -1.65 5.35 15.76
N MET A 104 -0.97 4.39 16.39
CA MET A 104 0.34 3.91 15.97
C MET A 104 0.32 2.40 15.82
N TYR A 105 1.10 1.91 14.86
CA TYR A 105 1.13 0.51 14.47
C TYR A 105 2.54 -0.01 14.62
N GLN A 106 2.71 -0.99 15.49
CA GLN A 106 4.00 -1.65 15.66
C GLN A 106 4.44 -2.31 14.36
N LEU A 107 5.73 -2.17 14.03
CA LEU A 107 6.32 -2.87 12.90
C LEU A 107 6.10 -4.38 13.04
N PRO A 108 5.83 -5.09 11.93
CA PRO A 108 5.76 -6.54 11.95
C PRO A 108 7.07 -7.16 12.51
N PRO A 109 6.99 -8.30 13.22
CA PRO A 109 8.17 -9.07 13.62
C PRO A 109 9.07 -9.43 12.42
N LYS A 110 10.37 -9.67 12.64
CA LYS A 110 11.37 -9.99 11.58
C LYS A 110 10.94 -11.10 10.62
N ASN A 111 10.29 -12.11 11.16
CA ASN A 111 9.84 -13.30 10.42
C ASN A 111 8.32 -13.26 10.14
N ALA A 112 7.69 -12.08 10.22
CA ALA A 112 6.27 -11.95 9.96
C ALA A 112 6.02 -12.04 8.45
N GLU A 113 5.42 -13.16 8.04
CA GLU A 113 5.10 -13.43 6.65
C GLU A 113 3.58 -13.45 6.44
N ARG A 114 3.14 -12.93 5.29
CA ARG A 114 1.75 -13.05 4.83
C ARG A 114 1.75 -13.38 3.35
N TYR A 115 1.15 -14.52 2.99
CA TYR A 115 1.01 -14.96 1.60
C TYR A 115 2.34 -15.00 0.82
N GLY A 116 3.43 -15.49 1.43
CA GLY A 116 4.75 -15.49 0.80
C GLY A 116 5.55 -14.19 0.97
N ILE A 117 4.94 -13.13 1.51
CA ILE A 117 5.54 -11.80 1.58
C ILE A 117 6.04 -11.51 3.00
N ASN A 118 7.33 -11.22 3.14
CA ASN A 118 7.90 -10.76 4.41
C ASN A 118 7.44 -9.31 4.69
N MET A 119 6.49 -9.17 5.61
CA MET A 119 5.81 -7.91 5.91
C MET A 119 6.76 -6.85 6.45
N ARG A 120 7.72 -7.23 7.32
CA ARG A 120 8.66 -6.28 7.92
C ARG A 120 9.59 -5.71 6.86
N LYS A 121 10.17 -6.57 6.03
CA LYS A 121 11.04 -6.15 4.91
C LYS A 121 10.31 -5.20 3.97
N ARG A 122 9.05 -5.48 3.65
CA ARG A 122 8.23 -4.58 2.81
C ARG A 122 7.97 -3.24 3.50
N TRP A 123 7.55 -3.24 4.76
CA TRP A 123 7.31 -2.01 5.52
C TRP A 123 8.56 -1.12 5.59
N LEU A 124 9.72 -1.72 5.85
CA LEU A 124 11.00 -1.00 5.90
C LEU A 124 11.38 -0.42 4.53
N LYS A 125 11.26 -1.20 3.45
CA LYS A 125 11.51 -0.72 2.07
C LYS A 125 10.67 0.51 1.76
N HIS A 126 9.38 0.51 2.10
CA HIS A 126 8.48 1.64 1.90
C HIS A 126 8.78 2.84 2.79
N LEU A 127 9.32 2.63 3.98
CA LEU A 127 9.74 3.71 4.87
C LEU A 127 11.12 4.28 4.49
N GLY A 128 11.83 3.67 3.53
CA GLY A 128 13.21 4.03 3.20
C GLY A 128 14.18 3.64 4.30
N LEU A 129 13.87 2.60 5.08
CA LEU A 129 14.65 2.12 6.21
C LEU A 129 15.22 0.72 5.94
N THR A 130 16.30 0.40 6.63
CA THR A 130 16.92 -0.92 6.71
C THR A 130 16.78 -1.50 8.10
N GLU A 131 16.95 -2.82 8.23
CA GLU A 131 16.93 -3.47 9.54
C GLU A 131 18.11 -3.02 10.40
N ASN A 132 19.28 -2.78 9.79
CA ASN A 132 20.51 -2.35 10.47
C ASN A 132 20.32 -0.99 11.14
N GLU A 133 19.69 -0.02 10.45
CA GLU A 133 19.41 1.31 11.03
C GLU A 133 18.50 1.22 12.27
N LEU A 134 17.54 0.29 12.29
CA LEU A 134 16.69 0.08 13.46
C LEU A 134 17.45 -0.53 14.64
N GLU A 135 18.39 -1.43 14.35
CA GLU A 135 19.23 -2.07 15.36
C GLU A 135 20.23 -1.10 15.97
N GLU A 136 20.89 -0.28 15.14
CA GLU A 136 21.83 0.77 15.57
C GLU A 136 21.17 1.76 16.53
N GLN A 137 19.91 2.11 16.30
CA GLN A 137 19.15 2.99 17.17
C GLN A 137 18.55 2.33 18.42
N SER A 138 18.75 1.02 18.59
CA SER A 138 18.26 0.26 19.75
C SER A 138 16.75 0.41 20.00
N VAL A 139 15.96 0.56 18.94
CA VAL A 139 14.50 0.74 19.06
C VAL A 139 13.84 -0.62 19.28
N ALA A 140 13.50 -0.95 20.52
CA ALA A 140 12.94 -2.26 20.88
C ALA A 140 11.55 -2.54 20.28
N LYS A 141 10.73 -1.51 20.09
CA LYS A 141 9.36 -1.62 19.57
C LYS A 141 9.07 -0.45 18.62
N PRO A 142 9.61 -0.48 17.40
CA PRO A 142 9.38 0.59 16.44
C PRO A 142 7.91 0.60 16.04
N GLU A 143 7.31 1.79 16.03
CA GLU A 143 5.90 2.02 15.72
C GLU A 143 5.78 3.05 14.60
N VAL A 144 4.80 2.86 13.72
CA VAL A 144 4.52 3.74 12.58
C VAL A 144 3.18 4.43 12.80
N ARG A 145 3.15 5.75 12.64
CA ARG A 145 1.92 6.55 12.76
C ARG A 145 0.96 6.23 11.61
N TRP A 146 -0.34 6.26 11.86
CA TRP A 146 -1.36 5.89 10.86
C TRP A 146 -1.30 6.72 9.57
N THR A 147 -0.77 7.96 9.63
CA THR A 147 -0.69 8.88 8.48
C THR A 147 0.18 8.35 7.35
N HIS A 148 1.08 7.40 7.62
CA HIS A 148 1.83 6.68 6.59
C HIS A 148 0.95 5.75 5.74
N PHE A 149 -0.23 5.35 6.22
CA PHE A 149 -1.12 4.47 5.48
C PHE A 149 -2.26 5.26 4.83
N PRO A 150 -2.80 4.83 3.68
CA PRO A 150 -4.10 5.29 3.20
C PRO A 150 -5.20 4.97 4.19
N GLN A 151 -6.19 5.86 4.34
CA GLN A 151 -7.33 5.61 5.23
C GLN A 151 -8.12 4.36 4.81
N SER A 152 -8.16 4.07 3.50
CA SER A 152 -8.80 2.88 2.94
C SER A 152 -8.19 1.56 3.43
N PHE A 153 -6.99 1.58 4.01
CA PHE A 153 -6.34 0.38 4.56
C PHE A 153 -6.86 0.01 5.93
N PHE A 154 -7.61 0.89 6.59
CA PHE A 154 -8.17 0.62 7.91
C PHE A 154 -9.59 0.11 7.79
N LYS A 155 -9.97 -0.79 8.70
CA LYS A 155 -11.38 -1.14 8.87
C LYS A 155 -12.03 0.00 9.66
N LYS A 156 -12.98 0.68 9.03
CA LYS A 156 -13.93 1.51 9.76
C LYS A 156 -14.88 0.54 10.44
N ASP A 157 -14.68 0.31 11.73
CA ASP A 157 -15.63 -0.49 12.48
C ASP A 157 -16.99 0.20 12.35
N LYS A 158 -17.99 -0.55 11.88
CA LYS A 158 -19.37 -0.13 12.10
C LYS A 158 -19.50 -0.05 13.61
N ALA A 159 -19.97 1.08 14.13
CA ALA A 159 -20.29 1.19 15.53
C ALA A 159 -21.36 0.13 15.79
N ASP A 160 -20.95 -1.04 16.29
CA ASP A 160 -21.90 -1.97 16.89
C ASP A 160 -22.51 -1.16 18.03
N GLU A 161 -23.81 -0.92 17.98
CA GLU A 161 -24.54 0.01 18.86
C GLU A 161 -24.38 -0.33 20.37
N ASP A 162 -23.80 -1.49 20.69
CA ASP A 162 -23.80 -2.09 22.02
C ASP A 162 -22.40 -2.18 22.69
N ASP A 163 -21.31 -1.80 22.00
CA ASP A 163 -19.95 -1.96 22.54
C ASP A 163 -19.35 -0.61 22.98
N SER A 164 -19.56 -0.26 24.26
CA SER A 164 -19.03 0.92 24.97
C SER A 164 -17.49 1.03 25.04
N LYS A 165 -16.74 0.14 24.37
CA LYS A 165 -15.27 0.15 24.35
C LYS A 165 -14.77 0.49 22.96
N PRO A 166 -13.91 1.52 22.80
CA PRO A 166 -13.30 1.83 21.52
C PRO A 166 -12.51 0.63 21.04
N ARG A 167 -13.02 -0.07 20.02
CA ARG A 167 -12.32 -1.19 19.41
C ARG A 167 -10.97 -0.70 18.88
N ARG A 168 -9.94 -1.51 19.09
CA ARG A 168 -8.60 -1.24 18.55
C ARG A 168 -8.73 -1.07 17.04
N ARG A 169 -8.38 0.11 16.52
CA ARG A 169 -8.36 0.40 15.09
C ARG A 169 -7.37 -0.54 14.42
N ARG A 170 -7.81 -1.32 13.42
CA ARG A 170 -6.97 -2.36 12.77
C ARG A 170 -6.77 -2.06 11.30
N LEU A 171 -5.55 -2.28 10.84
CA LEU A 171 -5.25 -2.44 9.42
C LEU A 171 -6.00 -3.67 8.88
N LYS A 172 -6.51 -3.56 7.65
CA LYS A 172 -7.05 -4.68 6.88
C LYS A 172 -5.95 -5.74 6.69
N TYR A 173 -6.35 -6.98 6.41
CA TYR A 173 -5.38 -8.05 6.14
C TYR A 173 -4.82 -7.98 4.72
N VAL A 174 -5.68 -7.59 3.79
CA VAL A 174 -5.42 -7.39 2.37
C VAL A 174 -6.13 -6.11 1.94
N VAL A 175 -5.60 -5.43 0.94
CA VAL A 175 -6.13 -4.19 0.39
C VAL A 175 -6.22 -4.30 -1.13
N GLU A 176 -7.11 -3.51 -1.71
CA GLU A 176 -7.23 -3.42 -3.16
C GLU A 176 -5.93 -2.89 -3.77
N ARG A 177 -5.55 -3.44 -4.91
CA ARG A 177 -4.34 -3.02 -5.63
C ARG A 177 -4.50 -1.57 -6.06
N GLN A 178 -3.52 -0.74 -5.73
CA GLN A 178 -3.41 0.65 -6.19
C GLN A 178 -2.28 0.77 -7.21
N SER A 179 -2.38 1.74 -8.12
CA SER A 179 -1.37 1.98 -9.16
C SER A 179 0.02 2.37 -8.60
N THR A 180 0.05 2.87 -7.36
CA THR A 180 1.27 3.31 -6.67
C THR A 180 1.97 2.19 -5.89
N MET A 181 1.39 0.99 -5.82
CA MET A 181 1.98 -0.14 -5.11
C MET A 181 3.04 -0.84 -5.97
N PHE A 182 4.10 -1.33 -5.34
CA PHE A 182 5.09 -2.13 -6.05
C PHE A 182 4.54 -3.54 -6.31
N GLU A 183 5.01 -4.17 -7.37
CA GLU A 183 4.60 -5.54 -7.74
C GLU A 183 4.89 -6.55 -6.63
N GLU A 184 5.94 -6.34 -5.83
CA GLU A 184 6.29 -7.29 -4.77
C GLU A 184 5.45 -7.11 -3.49
N ASP A 185 4.53 -6.14 -3.46
CA ASP A 185 3.47 -6.04 -2.45
C ASP A 185 2.19 -6.79 -2.85
N ILE A 186 2.13 -7.26 -4.10
CA ILE A 186 0.98 -7.96 -4.66
C ILE A 186 1.07 -9.44 -4.31
N ILE A 187 -0.04 -9.97 -3.82
CA ILE A 187 -0.20 -11.39 -3.52
C ILE A 187 -0.35 -12.13 -4.84
N THR A 188 0.59 -13.01 -5.16
CA THR A 188 0.59 -13.76 -6.43
C THR A 188 -0.19 -15.07 -6.35
N THR A 189 -0.34 -15.65 -5.16
CA THR A 189 -0.90 -16.99 -4.98
C THR A 189 -2.01 -17.03 -3.92
N GLY A 190 -2.92 -18.01 -4.05
CA GLY A 190 -4.00 -18.28 -3.10
C GLY A 190 -5.24 -17.39 -3.27
N LYS A 191 -6.14 -17.45 -2.28
CA LYS A 191 -7.49 -16.82 -2.33
C LYS A 191 -7.52 -15.29 -2.45
N HIS A 192 -6.38 -14.65 -2.23
CA HIS A 192 -6.23 -13.19 -2.32
C HIS A 192 -5.28 -12.79 -3.45
N SER A 193 -5.07 -13.68 -4.44
CA SER A 193 -4.25 -13.36 -5.61
C SER A 193 -4.78 -12.10 -6.32
N GLY A 194 -3.87 -11.23 -6.72
CA GLY A 194 -4.17 -9.91 -7.33
C GLY A 194 -4.45 -8.79 -6.33
N MET A 195 -4.66 -9.10 -5.05
CA MET A 195 -4.76 -8.10 -3.97
C MET A 195 -3.37 -7.75 -3.42
N ALA A 196 -3.26 -6.67 -2.66
CA ALA A 196 -2.01 -6.27 -2.04
C ALA A 196 -2.02 -6.40 -0.51
N VAL A 197 -0.83 -6.51 0.09
CA VAL A 197 -0.66 -6.37 1.55
C VAL A 197 -0.63 -4.89 1.94
N PRO A 198 -1.20 -4.50 3.10
CA PRO A 198 -1.13 -3.12 3.56
C PRO A 198 0.31 -2.76 3.96
N VAL A 199 0.87 -1.79 3.27
CA VAL A 199 2.21 -1.24 3.51
C VAL A 199 2.13 0.26 3.78
N PRO A 200 3.04 0.82 4.59
CA PRO A 200 3.24 2.26 4.64
C PRO A 200 3.46 2.80 3.22
N LEU A 201 3.00 4.00 2.92
CA LEU A 201 3.38 4.70 1.70
C LEU A 201 4.42 5.75 2.06
N ASN A 202 5.46 5.86 1.23
CA ASN A 202 6.43 6.93 1.36
C ASN A 202 5.84 8.25 0.83
N LYS A 203 4.84 8.79 1.51
CA LYS A 203 4.19 10.06 1.11
C LYS A 203 5.15 11.26 1.18
N PHE A 204 6.32 11.09 1.80
CA PHE A 204 7.26 12.16 2.10
C PHE A 204 8.56 12.07 1.31
N ALA A 205 8.80 10.99 0.55
CA ALA A 205 9.98 10.91 -0.30
C ALA A 205 9.80 11.78 -1.54
N GLY A 206 10.62 12.81 -1.66
CA GLY A 206 10.75 13.64 -2.86
C GLY A 206 9.77 14.81 -2.97
N GLN A 207 8.82 14.97 -2.04
CA GLN A 207 8.01 16.19 -1.98
C GLN A 207 8.63 17.18 -0.97
N PRO A 208 8.98 18.41 -1.39
CA PRO A 208 9.37 19.44 -0.44
C PRO A 208 8.23 19.63 0.57
N ALA A 209 8.57 19.88 1.85
CA ALA A 209 7.60 19.91 2.96
C ALA A 209 6.42 20.86 2.72
N ASP A 210 6.61 21.84 1.84
CA ASP A 210 5.63 22.89 1.49
C ASP A 210 4.66 22.46 0.36
N SER A 211 4.90 21.34 -0.32
CA SER A 211 4.11 20.87 -1.48
C SER A 211 3.03 19.83 -1.13
N ILE A 212 2.98 19.35 0.11
CA ILE A 212 2.02 18.33 0.53
C ILE A 212 0.67 19.00 0.79
N ALA A 213 -0.10 19.20 -0.28
CA ALA A 213 -1.51 19.51 -0.14
C ALA A 213 -2.19 18.35 0.63
N PRO A 214 -3.07 18.62 1.60
CA PRO A 214 -3.78 17.57 2.32
C PRO A 214 -4.52 16.69 1.30
N ILE A 215 -4.17 15.40 1.25
CA ILE A 215 -4.73 14.37 0.33
C ILE A 215 -6.21 14.05 0.68
N THR A 216 -6.94 14.99 1.27
CA THR A 216 -8.38 14.89 1.55
C THR A 216 -9.25 15.39 0.39
N ALA A 217 -8.66 15.96 -0.67
CA ALA A 217 -9.41 16.60 -1.74
C ALA A 217 -9.87 15.67 -2.89
N LEU A 218 -9.30 14.47 -3.05
CA LEU A 218 -9.58 13.62 -4.23
C LEU A 218 -10.72 12.59 -4.05
N ASP A 219 -11.20 12.36 -2.82
CA ASP A 219 -12.29 11.40 -2.55
C ASP A 219 -13.53 12.02 -1.89
N ARG A 220 -13.53 13.35 -1.69
CA ARG A 220 -14.77 14.08 -1.41
C ARG A 220 -15.22 14.71 -2.72
N LYS A 221 -16.41 14.35 -3.20
CA LYS A 221 -17.25 15.29 -3.95
C LYS A 221 -17.26 16.58 -3.14
N VAL A 222 -16.46 17.55 -3.56
CA VAL A 222 -16.41 18.86 -2.93
C VAL A 222 -17.72 19.54 -3.31
N VAL A 223 -18.74 19.39 -2.46
CA VAL A 223 -19.74 20.42 -2.33
C VAL A 223 -18.99 21.57 -1.66
N LEU A 224 -18.44 22.47 -2.49
CA LEU A 224 -17.90 23.74 -2.00
C LEU A 224 -19.06 24.46 -1.31
N PRO A 225 -19.02 24.75 0.00
CA PRO A 225 -19.90 25.77 0.52
C PRO A 225 -19.47 27.06 -0.15
N TYR A 226 -20.32 27.60 -1.03
CA TYR A 226 -20.24 28.99 -1.44
C TYR A 226 -20.08 29.82 -0.15
N PRO A 227 -18.98 30.56 0.05
CA PRO A 227 -19.01 31.60 1.07
C PRO A 227 -20.02 32.63 0.58
N SER A 228 -21.17 32.69 1.25
CA SER A 228 -22.02 33.88 1.22
C SER A 228 -21.12 35.08 1.49
N ALA A 229 -21.13 36.04 0.57
CA ALA A 229 -20.35 37.26 0.57
C ALA A 229 -20.32 37.92 1.97
N GLY A 230 -19.31 37.57 2.76
CA GLY A 230 -18.94 38.27 3.97
C GLY A 230 -18.10 39.46 3.55
N VAL A 231 -18.65 40.66 3.74
CA VAL A 231 -17.93 41.92 3.58
C VAL A 231 -16.72 41.88 4.51
N ILE A 232 -15.52 41.83 3.93
CA ILE A 232 -14.27 42.03 4.69
C ILE A 232 -14.19 43.54 4.94
N ASP A 233 -14.41 43.96 6.18
CA ASP A 233 -14.15 45.32 6.61
C ASP A 233 -12.62 45.52 6.70
N LEU A 234 -12.07 46.22 5.71
CA LEU A 234 -10.65 46.54 5.56
C LEU A 234 -10.28 47.88 6.23
N SER A 235 -10.92 48.22 7.35
CA SER A 235 -10.57 49.39 8.16
C SER A 235 -9.42 49.11 9.14
N PHE A 236 -8.27 48.70 8.61
CA PHE A 236 -7.00 48.77 9.35
C PHE A 236 -6.03 49.62 8.55
N GLY A 237 -5.49 50.66 9.20
CA GLY A 237 -4.54 51.63 8.64
C GLY A 237 -3.50 50.94 7.77
N THR A 238 -3.52 51.30 6.48
CA THR A 238 -2.69 50.69 5.45
C THR A 238 -1.24 51.12 5.64
N ASP A 239 -0.47 50.28 6.33
CA ASP A 239 0.98 50.21 6.15
C ASP A 239 1.24 49.83 4.68
N LEU A 240 1.55 50.83 3.85
CA LEU A 240 1.91 50.66 2.43
C LEU A 240 3.02 49.61 2.22
N PHE A 241 3.86 49.36 3.22
CA PHE A 241 4.90 48.33 3.22
C PHE A 241 4.37 46.89 3.23
N LYS A 242 3.15 46.62 3.71
CA LYS A 242 2.59 45.26 3.67
C LYS A 242 2.05 44.88 2.30
N LEU A 243 1.65 45.85 1.49
CA LEU A 243 1.16 45.61 0.13
C LEU A 243 2.29 45.25 -0.85
N SER A 244 3.50 45.81 -0.68
CA SER A 244 4.63 45.47 -1.54
C SER A 244 5.09 44.02 -1.33
N LEU A 245 5.17 43.56 -0.08
CA LEU A 245 5.59 42.19 0.23
C LEU A 245 4.59 41.15 -0.30
N VAL A 246 3.28 41.45 -0.23
CA VAL A 246 2.25 40.58 -0.80
C VAL A 246 2.33 40.55 -2.33
N SER A 247 2.69 41.67 -2.97
CA SER A 247 2.88 41.73 -4.43
C SER A 247 4.05 40.87 -4.90
N GLU A 248 5.19 40.93 -4.23
CA GLU A 248 6.38 40.13 -4.57
C GLU A 248 6.11 38.63 -4.42
N GLU A 249 5.43 38.24 -3.34
CA GLU A 249 5.08 36.85 -3.07
C GLU A 249 4.08 36.31 -4.11
N LEU A 250 3.10 37.13 -4.52
CA LEU A 250 2.14 36.78 -5.55
C LEU A 250 2.82 36.62 -6.92
N GLU A 251 3.73 37.51 -7.28
CA GLU A 251 4.51 37.43 -8.52
C GLU A 251 5.39 36.17 -8.54
N ARG A 252 6.04 35.85 -7.41
CA ARG A 252 6.80 34.61 -7.24
C ARG A 252 5.91 33.37 -7.43
N MET A 253 4.72 33.35 -6.83
CA MET A 253 3.76 32.26 -7.01
C MET A 253 3.31 32.12 -8.47
N MET A 254 3.03 33.23 -9.15
CA MET A 254 2.65 33.22 -10.57
C MET A 254 3.77 32.67 -11.46
N ASN A 255 5.02 33.06 -11.21
CA ASN A 255 6.19 32.54 -11.94
C ASN A 255 6.38 31.04 -11.71
N ASN A 256 6.21 30.56 -10.46
CA ASN A 256 6.27 29.14 -10.15
C ASN A 256 5.17 28.35 -10.87
N LEU A 257 3.93 28.88 -10.92
CA LEU A 257 2.83 28.24 -11.64
C LEU A 257 3.07 28.19 -13.15
N GLN A 258 3.66 29.24 -13.74
CA GLN A 258 4.05 29.24 -15.14
C GLN A 258 5.14 28.20 -15.45
N ALA A 259 6.13 28.07 -14.57
CA ALA A 259 7.19 27.06 -14.72
C ALA A 259 6.63 25.63 -14.64
N VAL A 260 5.70 25.36 -13.72
CA VAL A 260 5.01 24.07 -13.63
C VAL A 260 4.23 23.79 -14.91
N ARG A 261 3.48 24.77 -15.41
CA ARG A 261 2.73 24.63 -16.66
C ARG A 261 3.63 24.31 -17.86
N GLN A 262 4.76 25.00 -18.02
CA GLN A 262 5.73 24.72 -19.09
C GLN A 262 6.33 23.32 -18.97
N TRP A 263 6.61 22.88 -17.74
CA TRP A 263 7.06 21.52 -17.49
C TRP A 263 5.99 20.47 -17.87
N GLU A 264 4.71 20.71 -17.54
CA GLU A 264 3.61 19.82 -17.96
C GLU A 264 3.46 19.77 -19.49
N GLU A 265 3.51 20.92 -20.16
CA GLU A 265 3.42 21.01 -21.63
C GLU A 265 4.56 20.23 -22.32
N THR A 266 5.79 20.31 -21.81
CA THR A 266 6.93 19.53 -22.32
C THR A 266 6.81 18.02 -22.08
N GLN A 267 6.24 17.59 -20.94
CA GLN A 267 5.95 16.17 -20.71
C GLN A 267 4.87 15.64 -21.66
N ILE A 268 3.82 16.42 -21.91
CA ILE A 268 2.75 16.06 -22.86
C ILE A 268 3.32 15.92 -24.28
N GLU A 269 4.16 16.86 -24.71
CA GLU A 269 4.81 16.80 -26.02
C GLU A 269 5.72 15.56 -26.15
N ALA A 270 6.50 15.24 -25.12
CA ALA A 270 7.34 14.05 -25.10
C ALA A 270 6.52 12.75 -25.19
N LEU A 271 5.38 12.68 -24.49
CA LEU A 271 4.45 11.55 -24.57
C LEU A 271 3.81 11.42 -25.94
N HIS A 272 3.38 12.52 -26.56
CA HIS A 272 2.84 12.53 -27.92
C HIS A 272 3.88 12.05 -28.94
N LYS A 273 5.13 12.50 -28.81
CA LYS A 273 6.24 12.04 -29.66
C LYS A 273 6.45 10.53 -29.54
N LYS A 274 6.55 10.01 -28.32
CA LYS A 274 6.74 8.57 -28.07
C LYS A 274 5.56 7.74 -28.56
N SER A 275 4.33 8.24 -28.40
CA SER A 275 3.12 7.61 -28.93
C SER A 275 3.18 7.49 -30.46
N LYS A 276 3.57 8.58 -31.16
CA LYS A 276 3.74 8.59 -32.61
C LYS A 276 4.79 7.58 -33.09
N GLU A 277 5.95 7.52 -32.44
CA GLU A 277 7.02 6.54 -32.74
C GLU A 277 6.52 5.09 -32.60
N LEU A 278 5.72 4.80 -31.56
CA LEU A 278 5.11 3.48 -31.37
C LEU A 278 4.08 3.14 -32.47
N PHE A 279 3.27 4.11 -32.90
CA PHE A 279 2.32 3.90 -34.00
C PHE A 279 3.04 3.63 -35.33
N GLU A 280 4.12 4.35 -35.63
CA GLU A 280 4.94 4.13 -36.83
C GLU A 280 5.60 2.74 -36.80
N CYS A 281 6.20 2.34 -35.67
CA CYS A 281 6.78 1.01 -35.49
C CYS A 281 5.73 -0.12 -35.66
N ASN A 282 4.53 0.06 -35.11
CA ASN A 282 3.44 -0.90 -35.27
C ASN A 282 2.96 -0.98 -36.73
N ALA A 283 2.87 0.14 -37.45
CA ALA A 283 2.49 0.16 -38.85
C ALA A 283 3.50 -0.59 -39.74
N GLU A 284 4.81 -0.43 -39.46
CA GLU A 284 5.86 -1.19 -40.12
C GLU A 284 5.77 -2.69 -39.84
N ALA A 285 5.53 -3.07 -38.58
CA ALA A 285 5.38 -4.47 -38.18
C ALA A 285 4.18 -5.13 -38.89
N ILE A 286 3.04 -4.45 -38.95
CA ILE A 286 1.84 -4.93 -39.67
C ILE A 286 2.16 -5.13 -41.16
N THR A 287 2.87 -4.19 -41.79
CA THR A 287 3.25 -4.28 -43.20
C THR A 287 4.17 -5.48 -43.47
N ARG A 288 5.13 -5.76 -42.58
CA ARG A 288 6.01 -6.93 -42.69
C ARG A 288 5.24 -8.24 -42.55
N ILE A 289 4.31 -8.32 -41.59
CA ILE A 289 3.46 -9.50 -41.38
C ILE A 289 2.59 -9.74 -42.62
N ALA A 290 1.98 -8.69 -43.18
CA ALA A 290 1.18 -8.80 -44.40
C ALA A 290 1.99 -9.35 -45.58
N ALA A 291 3.22 -8.86 -45.78
CA ALA A 291 4.12 -9.36 -46.83
C ALA A 291 4.51 -10.84 -46.61
N GLN A 292 4.76 -11.25 -45.35
CA GLN A 292 5.03 -12.65 -45.02
C GLN A 292 3.83 -13.56 -45.32
N VAL A 293 2.62 -13.11 -44.97
CA VAL A 293 1.38 -13.84 -45.27
C VAL A 293 1.19 -14.02 -46.77
N GLU A 294 1.43 -12.99 -47.57
CA GLU A 294 1.30 -13.07 -49.02
C GLU A 294 2.33 -14.02 -49.65
N ASN A 295 3.58 -13.99 -49.16
CA ASN A 295 4.61 -14.94 -49.56
C ASN A 295 4.22 -16.40 -49.22
N MET A 296 3.61 -16.64 -48.05
CA MET A 296 3.13 -17.97 -47.67
C MET A 296 2.00 -18.46 -48.58
N LYS A 297 1.05 -17.59 -48.94
CA LYS A 297 -0.02 -17.93 -49.89
C LYS A 297 0.51 -18.33 -51.26
N ASN A 298 1.50 -17.59 -51.79
CA ASN A 298 2.11 -17.89 -53.08
C ASN A 298 2.82 -19.25 -53.09
N ARG A 299 3.45 -19.64 -51.96
CA ARG A 299 4.07 -20.97 -51.82
C ARG A 299 3.04 -22.09 -51.85
N ILE A 300 1.96 -21.96 -51.09
CA ILE A 300 0.87 -22.96 -51.05
C ILE A 300 0.18 -23.09 -52.42
N GLY A 301 -0.04 -21.97 -53.12
CA GLY A 301 -0.67 -21.98 -54.44
C GLY A 301 0.19 -22.60 -55.56
N GLY A 302 1.53 -22.55 -55.43
CA GLY A 302 2.45 -23.14 -56.40
C GLY A 302 2.52 -24.66 -56.37
N GLU A 303 2.43 -25.25 -55.17
CA GLU A 303 2.49 -26.70 -54.96
C GLU A 303 1.25 -27.44 -55.52
N HIS A 304 0.08 -26.79 -55.52
CA HIS A 304 -1.14 -27.39 -56.07
C HIS A 304 -1.17 -27.46 -57.61
N LYS A 305 -0.40 -26.62 -58.33
CA LYS A 305 -0.40 -26.62 -59.80
C LYS A 305 0.55 -27.64 -60.43
N THR A 306 1.52 -28.16 -59.68
CA THR A 306 2.50 -29.13 -60.20
C THR A 306 2.05 -30.58 -60.07
N GLY A 307 0.98 -30.86 -59.31
CA GLY A 307 0.45 -32.22 -59.09
C GLY A 307 -0.68 -32.67 -60.04
N GLN A 308 -1.09 -31.87 -61.03
CA GLN A 308 -2.20 -32.21 -61.95
C GLN A 308 -1.76 -32.66 -63.36
N ASN A 309 -0.46 -32.80 -63.62
CA ASN A 309 0.08 -33.29 -64.90
C ASN A 309 0.77 -34.67 -64.78
N GLN A 310 0.38 -35.48 -63.80
CA GLN A 310 0.75 -36.90 -63.70
C GLN A 310 -0.49 -37.79 -63.79
#